data_AF-A0A7V2IL94-F1
#
_entry.id   AF-A0A7V2IL94-F1
#
_cell.length_a   1.000
_cell.length_b   1.000
_cell.length_c   1.000
_cell.angle_alpha   90.00
_cell.angle_beta   90.00
_cell.angle_gamma   90.00
#
_symmetry.space_group_name_H-M   'P 1'
#
loop_
_entity.id
_entity.type
_entity.pdbx_description
1 polymer ?
#
loop_
_entity_poly.entity_id
_entity_poly.type
_entity_poly.pdbx_seq_one_letter_code
_entity_poly.pdbx_strand_id
1 'polypeptide(L)'
;MLRGRFPDTGFTRRERDEHIRRVGFMASLLEKHGVAVVCSFISPYRQARREVREMCRRFIEIYIRASVEACEARDVKGLYARARAGQIANFTGLDDPYEPPEKPELIVDTDRQDVDESLARITTYLERLL
;
A
#
# COMPACT_ATOMS: atom_id res chain seq x y z
N MET A 1 10.09 -11.79 2.63
CA MET A 1 9.13 -10.68 2.83
C MET A 1 8.96 -10.41 4.33
N LEU A 2 8.79 -9.15 4.74
CA LEU A 2 8.61 -8.74 6.14
C LEU A 2 7.44 -9.44 6.85
N ARG A 3 6.40 -9.80 6.09
CA ARG A 3 5.21 -10.48 6.61
C ARG A 3 5.53 -11.76 7.40
N GLY A 4 6.38 -12.64 6.86
CA GLY A 4 6.80 -13.88 7.54
C GLY A 4 7.75 -13.69 8.73
N ARG A 5 8.07 -12.44 9.11
CA ARG A 5 8.87 -12.12 10.31
C ARG A 5 7.99 -11.73 11.51
N PHE A 6 6.69 -11.54 11.31
CA PHE A 6 5.75 -11.19 12.36
C PHE A 6 4.73 -12.33 12.58
N PRO A 7 4.30 -12.56 13.84
CA PRO A 7 3.22 -13.51 14.13
C PRO A 7 1.89 -13.02 13.53
N ASP A 8 0.89 -13.89 13.37
CA ASP A 8 -0.48 -13.50 13.00
C ASP A 8 -0.58 -12.61 11.75
N THR A 9 0.08 -13.01 10.66
CA THR A 9 0.15 -12.24 9.42
C THR A 9 -0.66 -12.83 8.26
N GLY A 10 -1.83 -13.38 8.57
CA GLY A 10 -2.81 -13.79 7.56
C GLY A 10 -3.49 -12.60 6.86
N PHE A 11 -4.60 -12.88 6.19
CA PHE A 11 -5.27 -11.94 5.29
C PHE A 11 -6.64 -11.48 5.79
N THR A 12 -6.98 -11.80 7.04
CA THR A 12 -8.14 -11.16 7.69
C THR A 12 -7.85 -9.67 7.94
N ARG A 13 -8.91 -8.87 8.12
CA ARG A 13 -8.78 -7.44 8.44
C ARG A 13 -7.83 -7.17 9.62
N ARG A 14 -8.02 -7.88 10.73
CA ARG A 14 -7.21 -7.75 11.95
C ARG A 14 -5.73 -8.00 11.68
N GLU A 15 -5.41 -9.08 10.97
CA GLU A 15 -4.02 -9.46 10.66
C GLU A 15 -3.36 -8.49 9.69
N ARG A 16 -4.11 -7.95 8.72
CA ARG A 16 -3.64 -6.90 7.81
C ARG A 16 -3.36 -5.59 8.54
N ASP A 17 -4.30 -5.14 9.38
CA ASP A 17 -4.12 -3.93 10.20
C ASP A 17 -2.90 -4.06 11.10
N GLU A 18 -2.77 -5.19 11.78
CA GLU A 18 -1.65 -5.46 12.67
C GLU A 18 -0.30 -5.55 11.93
N HIS A 19 -0.29 -6.17 10.74
CA HIS A 19 0.89 -6.16 9.88
C HIS A 19 1.31 -4.73 9.49
N ILE A 20 0.35 -3.89 9.10
CA ILE A 20 0.63 -2.49 8.73
C ILE A 20 1.09 -1.68 9.93
N ARG A 21 0.48 -1.85 11.12
CA ARG A 21 0.94 -1.19 12.37
C ARG A 21 2.39 -1.53 12.70
N ARG A 22 2.78 -2.80 12.63
CA ARG A 22 4.14 -3.25 12.97
C ARG A 22 5.18 -2.70 12.00
N VAL A 23 4.87 -2.74 10.71
CA VAL A 23 5.73 -2.13 9.68
C VAL A 23 5.80 -0.62 9.89
N GLY A 24 4.67 0.04 10.15
CA GLY A 24 4.61 1.48 10.41
C GLY A 24 5.39 1.90 11.64
N PHE A 25 5.34 1.13 12.72
CA PHE A 25 6.16 1.33 13.90
C PHE A 25 7.66 1.30 13.55
N MET A 26 8.12 0.27 12.83
CA MET A 26 9.52 0.20 12.37
C MET A 26 9.90 1.37 11.47
N ALA A 27 9.04 1.72 10.49
CA ALA A 27 9.25 2.86 9.61
C ALA A 27 9.37 4.17 10.40
N SER A 28 8.53 4.36 11.43
CA SER A 28 8.58 5.54 12.30
C SER A 28 9.87 5.64 13.09
N LEU A 29 10.45 4.52 13.53
CA LEU A 29 11.74 4.52 14.24
C LEU A 29 12.87 4.95 13.31
N LEU A 30 12.92 4.37 12.10
CA LEU A 30 13.90 4.73 11.08
C LEU A 30 13.77 6.21 10.67
N GLU A 31 12.55 6.67 10.44
CA GLU A 31 12.23 8.07 10.10
C GLU A 31 12.68 9.04 11.21
N LYS A 32 12.44 8.71 12.48
CA LYS A 32 12.91 9.50 13.63
C LYS A 32 14.43 9.63 13.69
N HIS A 33 15.17 8.70 13.08
CA HIS A 33 16.63 8.72 12.96
C HIS A 33 17.12 9.31 11.62
N GLY A 34 16.25 9.98 10.87
CA GLY A 34 16.61 10.67 9.62
C GLY A 34 16.75 9.74 8.41
N VAL A 35 16.34 8.48 8.52
CA VAL A 35 16.37 7.53 7.39
C VAL A 35 15.14 7.73 6.52
N ALA A 36 15.34 7.88 5.21
CA ALA A 36 14.25 7.81 4.24
C ALA A 36 13.75 6.37 4.12
N VAL A 37 12.44 6.16 4.33
CA VAL A 37 11.80 4.84 4.28
C VAL A 37 10.74 4.81 3.20
N VAL A 38 10.79 3.80 2.33
CA VAL A 38 9.76 3.54 1.31
C VAL A 38 9.02 2.26 1.67
N CYS A 39 7.70 2.36 1.81
CA CYS A 39 6.81 1.27 2.18
C CYS A 39 5.81 1.01 1.06
N SER A 40 5.91 -0.15 0.39
CA SER A 40 4.95 -0.57 -0.65
C SER A 40 4.07 -1.70 -0.12
N PHE A 41 2.82 -1.36 0.21
CA PHE A 41 1.83 -2.29 0.75
C PHE A 41 0.46 -1.99 0.17
N ILE A 42 -0.41 -3.01 0.11
CA ILE A 42 -1.82 -2.81 -0.28
C ILE A 42 -2.51 -1.91 0.76
N SER A 43 -2.28 -2.16 2.06
CA SER A 43 -2.84 -1.37 3.18
C SER A 43 -4.32 -0.98 2.96
N PRO A 44 -5.24 -1.95 2.79
CA PRO A 44 -6.56 -1.70 2.23
C PRO A 44 -7.45 -0.82 3.10
N TYR A 45 -7.25 -0.80 4.42
CA TYR A 45 -8.11 -0.06 5.35
C TYR A 45 -7.50 1.29 5.71
N ARG A 46 -8.31 2.36 5.65
CA ARG A 46 -7.88 3.72 5.99
C ARG A 46 -7.38 3.84 7.42
N GLN A 47 -8.02 3.11 8.34
CA GLN A 47 -7.69 3.12 9.77
C GLN A 47 -6.20 2.84 10.01
N ALA A 48 -5.67 1.75 9.45
CA ALA A 48 -4.25 1.42 9.63
C ALA A 48 -3.32 2.46 8.99
N ARG A 49 -3.66 3.01 7.82
CA ARG A 49 -2.85 4.07 7.18
C ARG A 49 -2.82 5.34 8.02
N ARG A 50 -3.96 5.72 8.61
CA ARG A 50 -4.07 6.85 9.54
C ARG A 50 -3.20 6.66 10.78
N GLU A 51 -3.27 5.48 11.41
CA GLU A 51 -2.46 5.18 12.60
C GLU A 51 -0.96 5.27 12.29
N VAL A 52 -0.50 4.76 11.13
CA VAL A 52 0.91 4.88 10.72
C VAL A 52 1.30 6.34 10.47
N ARG A 53 0.42 7.12 9.83
CA ARG A 53 0.63 8.57 9.64
C ARG A 53 0.82 9.29 10.98
N GLU A 54 0.04 8.94 12.00
CA GLU A 54 0.13 9.52 13.35
C GLU A 54 1.42 9.10 14.10
N MET A 55 2.08 8.00 13.72
CA MET A 55 3.34 7.54 14.34
C MET A 55 4.59 8.28 13.84
N CYS A 56 4.55 8.82 12.61
CA CYS A 56 5.70 9.40 11.92
C CYS A 56 5.71 10.92 12.04
N ARG A 57 6.90 11.55 12.07
CA ARG A 57 7.01 13.02 12.05
C ARG A 57 6.82 13.56 10.64
N ARG A 58 7.43 12.90 9.66
CA ARG A 58 7.23 13.13 8.22
C ARG A 58 6.60 11.90 7.58
N PHE A 59 5.44 12.07 6.95
CA PHE A 59 4.73 11.00 6.28
C PHE A 59 4.10 11.50 4.99
N ILE A 60 4.23 10.72 3.92
CA ILE A 60 3.70 11.01 2.59
C ILE A 60 2.95 9.77 2.12
N GLU A 61 1.64 9.90 1.92
CA GLU A 61 0.78 8.86 1.36
C GLU A 61 0.67 9.06 -0.15
N ILE A 62 1.29 8.14 -0.90
CA ILE A 62 1.17 8.09 -2.35
C ILE A 62 0.14 7.02 -2.72
N TYR A 63 -0.98 7.46 -3.26
CA TYR A 63 -2.02 6.55 -3.75
C TYR A 63 -1.69 6.10 -5.17
N ILE A 64 -1.27 4.84 -5.31
CA ILE A 64 -1.16 4.18 -6.61
C ILE A 64 -2.54 3.68 -7.02
N ARG A 65 -3.26 4.51 -7.77
CA ARG A 65 -4.59 4.22 -8.29
C ARG A 65 -4.47 3.32 -9.52
N ALA A 66 -5.26 2.25 -9.52
CA ALA A 66 -5.61 1.45 -10.67
C ALA A 66 -7.02 0.90 -10.45
N SER A 67 -7.79 0.73 -11.52
CA SER A 67 -9.03 -0.02 -11.47
C SER A 67 -8.77 -1.50 -11.18
N VAL A 68 -9.74 -2.19 -10.57
CA VAL A 68 -9.63 -3.63 -10.29
C VAL A 68 -9.53 -4.39 -11.61
N GLU A 69 -10.28 -3.95 -12.62
CA GLU A 69 -10.30 -4.49 -13.97
C GLU A 69 -8.92 -4.39 -14.65
N ALA A 70 -8.24 -3.25 -14.52
CA ALA A 70 -6.88 -3.10 -15.06
C ALA A 70 -5.85 -3.94 -14.29
N CYS A 71 -6.00 -4.07 -12.97
CA CYS A 71 -5.15 -4.96 -12.17
C CYS A 71 -5.36 -6.43 -12.55
N GLU A 72 -6.61 -6.85 -12.72
CA GLU A 72 -7.02 -8.20 -13.10
C GLU A 72 -6.62 -8.52 -14.55
N ALA A 73 -6.71 -7.56 -15.48
CA ALA A 73 -6.25 -7.77 -16.85
C ALA A 73 -4.74 -8.01 -16.94
N ARG A 74 -3.95 -7.36 -16.07
CA ARG A 74 -2.50 -7.54 -16.00
C ARG A 74 -2.10 -8.83 -15.28
N ASP A 75 -2.87 -9.24 -14.26
CA ASP A 75 -2.66 -10.37 -13.34
C ASP A 75 -1.21 -10.90 -13.25
N VAL A 76 -0.28 -10.01 -12.92
CA VAL A 76 1.17 -10.25 -13.04
C VAL A 76 1.65 -11.49 -12.28
N LYS A 77 0.88 -11.93 -11.27
CA LYS A 77 1.20 -13.07 -10.40
C LYS A 77 0.19 -14.22 -10.52
N GLY A 78 -0.79 -14.14 -11.40
CA GLY A 78 -1.87 -15.13 -11.51
C GLY A 78 -2.77 -15.18 -10.27
N LEU A 79 -2.79 -14.14 -9.44
CA LEU A 79 -3.51 -14.14 -8.17
C LEU A 79 -4.99 -13.82 -8.35
N TYR A 80 -5.34 -12.95 -9.31
CA TYR A 80 -6.74 -12.68 -9.65
C TYR A 80 -7.40 -13.93 -10.22
N ALA A 81 -6.75 -14.62 -11.16
CA ALA A 81 -7.25 -15.87 -11.72
C ALA A 81 -7.53 -16.93 -10.63
N ARG A 82 -6.60 -17.07 -9.67
CA ARG A 82 -6.77 -18.00 -8.54
C ARG A 82 -7.88 -17.58 -7.58
N ALA A 83 -8.03 -16.28 -7.32
CA ALA A 83 -9.11 -15.76 -6.49
C ALA A 83 -10.48 -15.98 -7.14
N ARG A 84 -10.61 -15.71 -8.45
CA ARG A 84 -11.83 -15.99 -9.23
C ARG A 84 -12.19 -17.49 -9.26
N ALA A 85 -11.19 -18.36 -9.24
CA ALA A 85 -11.38 -19.80 -9.11
C ALA A 85 -11.70 -20.27 -7.67
N GLY A 86 -11.87 -19.36 -6.71
CA GLY A 86 -12.19 -19.67 -5.31
C GLY A 86 -11.02 -20.25 -4.50
N GLN A 87 -9.79 -20.20 -5.03
CA GLN A 87 -8.62 -20.79 -4.38
C GLN A 87 -7.95 -19.85 -3.37
N ILE A 88 -8.32 -18.56 -3.37
CA ILE A 88 -7.81 -17.54 -2.45
C ILE A 88 -9.02 -16.78 -1.91
N ALA A 89 -9.15 -16.73 -0.60
CA ALA A 89 -10.16 -15.94 0.10
C ALA A 89 -9.56 -14.64 0.66
N ASN A 90 -10.41 -13.65 0.95
CA ASN A 90 -10.05 -12.32 1.44
C ASN A 90 -9.10 -11.58 0.49
N PHE A 91 -9.38 -11.66 -0.81
CA PHE A 91 -8.64 -11.01 -1.87
C PHE A 91 -9.11 -9.56 -2.05
N THR A 92 -8.18 -8.63 -1.82
CA THR A 92 -8.47 -7.20 -1.85
C THR A 92 -8.94 -6.78 -3.25
N GLY A 93 -10.09 -6.11 -3.31
CA GLY A 93 -10.73 -5.67 -4.56
C GLY A 93 -11.73 -6.67 -5.15
N LEU A 94 -11.85 -7.88 -4.58
CA LEU A 94 -12.89 -8.85 -4.95
C LEU A 94 -13.83 -9.13 -3.76
N ASP A 95 -13.35 -9.85 -2.75
CA ASP A 95 -14.13 -10.26 -1.56
C ASP A 95 -13.64 -9.60 -0.25
N ASP A 96 -12.59 -8.77 -0.31
CA ASP A 96 -12.14 -7.88 0.77
C ASP A 96 -12.05 -6.43 0.24
N PRO A 97 -12.57 -5.41 0.95
CA PRO A 97 -12.64 -4.05 0.42
C PRO A 97 -11.26 -3.40 0.33
N TYR A 98 -11.13 -2.47 -0.61
CA TYR A 98 -10.08 -1.46 -0.60
C TYR A 98 -10.73 -0.11 -0.32
N GLU A 99 -10.34 0.56 0.75
CA GLU A 99 -10.81 1.89 1.09
C GLU A 99 -9.80 2.91 0.54
N PRO A 100 -10.09 3.63 -0.56
CA PRO A 100 -9.16 4.60 -1.12
C PRO A 100 -8.84 5.70 -0.11
N PRO A 101 -7.61 6.26 -0.12
CA PRO A 101 -7.27 7.37 0.76
C PRO A 101 -8.07 8.61 0.38
N GLU A 102 -8.57 9.33 1.38
CA GLU A 102 -9.39 10.54 1.16
C GLU A 102 -8.53 11.76 0.84
N LYS A 103 -7.33 11.85 1.42
CA LYS A 103 -6.42 12.98 1.28
C LYS A 103 -4.96 12.51 1.15
N PRO A 104 -4.63 11.71 0.13
CA PRO A 104 -3.24 11.37 -0.15
C PRO A 104 -2.47 12.63 -0.59
N GLU A 105 -1.19 12.68 -0.26
CA GLU A 105 -0.28 13.74 -0.72
C GLU A 105 -0.08 13.73 -2.24
N LEU A 106 -0.12 12.53 -2.85
CA LEU A 106 0.02 12.34 -4.29
C LEU A 106 -0.85 11.18 -4.78
N ILE A 107 -1.50 11.37 -5.92
CA ILE A 107 -2.21 10.30 -6.64
C ILE A 107 -1.47 10.02 -7.96
N VAL A 108 -1.10 8.76 -8.15
CA VAL A 108 -0.50 8.21 -9.38
C VAL A 108 -1.52 7.29 -10.03
N ASP A 109 -1.91 7.58 -11.27
CA ASP A 109 -2.98 6.84 -11.96
C ASP A 109 -2.37 5.92 -13.02
N THR A 110 -2.11 4.69 -12.61
CA THR A 110 -1.43 3.68 -13.45
C THR A 110 -2.34 3.04 -14.50
N ASP A 111 -3.62 3.44 -14.56
CA ASP A 111 -4.46 3.11 -15.72
C ASP A 111 -4.14 4.04 -16.90
N ARG A 112 -3.52 5.19 -16.63
CA ARG A 112 -3.27 6.25 -17.62
C ARG A 112 -1.80 6.63 -17.76
N GLN A 113 -0.93 6.07 -16.92
CA GLN A 113 0.49 6.37 -16.85
C GLN A 113 1.29 5.08 -16.87
N ASP A 114 2.42 5.10 -17.55
CA ASP A 114 3.40 4.03 -17.45
C ASP A 114 4.29 4.20 -16.20
N VAL A 115 5.26 3.30 -16.05
CA VAL A 115 6.16 3.27 -14.90
C VAL A 115 7.09 4.49 -14.86
N ASP A 116 7.59 4.94 -16.02
CA ASP A 116 8.56 6.04 -16.09
C ASP A 116 7.86 7.37 -15.79
N GLU A 117 6.66 7.59 -16.34
CA GLU A 117 5.81 8.73 -16.01
C GLU A 117 5.42 8.74 -14.53
N SER A 118 5.03 7.59 -13.99
CA SER A 118 4.68 7.43 -12.57
C SER A 118 5.86 7.77 -11.66
N LEU A 119 7.04 7.25 -11.99
CA LEU A 119 8.27 7.51 -11.24
C LEU A 119 8.63 8.99 -11.27
N ALA A 120 8.61 9.62 -12.45
CA ALA A 120 8.90 11.04 -12.61
C ALA A 120 7.96 11.91 -11.76
N ARG A 121 6.66 11.58 -11.72
CA ARG A 121 5.70 12.31 -10.87
C ARG A 121 6.02 12.18 -9.38
N ILE A 122 6.39 10.98 -8.93
CA ILE A 122 6.77 10.73 -7.54
C ILE A 122 8.05 11.50 -7.19
N THR A 123 9.10 11.39 -8.00
CA THR A 123 10.39 12.05 -7.70
C THR A 123 10.26 13.56 -7.73
N THR A 124 9.60 14.15 -8.74
CA THR A 124 9.33 15.59 -8.80
C THR A 124 8.53 16.08 -7.59
N TYR A 125 7.58 15.28 -7.08
CA TYR A 125 6.85 15.64 -5.87
C TYR A 125 7.77 15.66 -4.65
N LEU A 126 8.61 14.63 -4.48
CA LEU A 126 9.53 14.50 -3.34
C LEU A 126 10.62 15.58 -3.35
N GLU A 127 11.15 15.93 -4.52
CA GLU A 127 12.18 16.98 -4.68
C GLU A 127 11.69 18.37 -4.22
N ARG A 128 10.39 18.64 -4.31
CA ARG A 128 9.79 19.91 -3.84
C ARG A 128 9.65 20.00 -2.31
N LEU A 129 9.86 18.89 -1.60
CA LEU A 129 9.77 18.80 -0.14
C LEU A 129 11.15 18.80 0.56
N LEU A 130 12.22 18.86 -0.23
CA LEU A 130 13.61 19.02 0.21
C LEU A 130 14.01 20.49 0.12
#